data_AF-A0A832NIF8-F1
#
_entry.id   AF-A0A832NIF8-F1
#
_cell.length_a   1.000
_cell.length_b   1.000
_cell.length_c   1.000
_cell.angle_alpha   90.00
_cell.angle_beta   90.00
_cell.angle_gamma   90.00
#
_symmetry.space_group_name_H-M   'P 1'
#
loop_
_entity.id
_entity.type
_entity.pdbx_description
1 polymer ?
#
loop_
_entity_poly.entity_id
_entity_poly.type
_entity_poly.pdbx_seq_one_letter_code
_entity_poly.pdbx_strand_id
1 'polypeptide(L)'
;MPRVSGHLELRRLAENLPGCGRLTWYHHRGPQTATQGTAKKPALRPYLSEGYCETRRHEKRHFRAMPAPDMFFPRNPASRRRATPVKSNRSHMNYYAHSLPGRPESEWQPLDTHLRATAELAAKFASTFGSADWAYNAGWLHDVGKADPRFQDYLRQSNGLNDPDYDASGNGRVNHSSAGAALAEEKLGPCVGRVLAYLLAGHHAGLPDWDTAETGNAALQIRLNEGRENLEEIRACAAKVMVNLKALQRPPPFVSKPENFHLWIRMLYSCLVDADYLDTEAFMAPEKTAARAGFKDLSRLKDLFDRHMEGVTKAAPKTPVNIIRAEILSACRAVAKKTPGLFSLTVPTGGGKTLSS
;
A
#
# COMPACT_ATOMS: atom_id res chain seq x y z
N MET A 1 -13.14 -3.50 -26.26
CA MET A 1 -12.45 -2.23 -25.94
C MET A 1 -10.98 -2.53 -25.68
N PRO A 2 -10.02 -1.71 -26.15
CA PRO A 2 -8.62 -2.05 -25.99
C PRO A 2 -8.21 -1.88 -24.52
N ARG A 3 -7.46 -2.87 -24.01
CA ARG A 3 -6.99 -2.98 -22.63
C ARG A 3 -6.11 -1.78 -22.30
N VAL A 4 -6.49 -1.00 -21.31
CA VAL A 4 -5.62 0.01 -20.69
C VAL A 4 -5.02 -0.66 -19.46
N SER A 5 -3.82 -1.22 -19.60
CA SER A 5 -3.05 -1.74 -18.45
C SER A 5 -2.88 -0.63 -17.41
N GLY A 6 -2.89 -0.93 -16.11
CA GLY A 6 -2.66 0.06 -15.03
C GLY A 6 -1.38 0.90 -15.21
N HIS A 7 -0.38 0.35 -15.90
CA HIS A 7 0.81 1.09 -16.32
C HIS A 7 0.48 2.28 -17.23
N LEU A 8 -0.50 2.15 -18.12
CA LEU A 8 -0.90 3.20 -19.06
C LEU A 8 -1.61 4.36 -18.36
N GLU A 9 -2.36 4.10 -17.28
CA GLU A 9 -2.98 5.16 -16.48
C GLU A 9 -1.98 5.93 -15.62
N LEU A 10 -1.03 5.24 -14.98
CA LEU A 10 0.05 5.93 -14.27
C LEU A 10 0.90 6.79 -15.23
N ARG A 11 1.09 6.34 -16.49
CA ARG A 11 1.73 7.15 -17.53
C ARG A 11 0.89 8.38 -17.90
N ARG A 12 -0.41 8.21 -18.13
CA ARG A 12 -1.33 9.33 -18.42
C ARG A 12 -1.36 10.35 -17.28
N LEU A 13 -1.31 9.89 -16.03
CA LEU A 13 -1.21 10.78 -14.88
C LEU A 13 0.10 11.56 -14.86
N ALA A 14 1.22 10.90 -15.11
CA ALA A 14 2.53 11.55 -15.20
C ALA A 14 2.56 12.63 -16.30
N GLU A 15 1.94 12.37 -17.45
CA GLU A 15 1.89 13.30 -18.59
C GLU A 15 1.00 14.53 -18.38
N ASN A 16 -0.04 14.41 -17.53
CA ASN A 16 -1.02 15.47 -17.32
C ASN A 16 -0.80 16.28 -16.02
N LEU A 17 0.24 15.96 -15.24
CA LEU A 17 0.60 16.75 -14.05
C LEU A 17 1.22 18.10 -14.45
N PRO A 18 0.81 19.22 -13.80
CA PRO A 18 1.33 20.55 -14.11
C PRO A 18 2.86 20.60 -13.98
N GLY A 19 3.56 20.85 -15.10
CA GLY A 19 5.02 20.96 -15.16
C GLY A 19 5.76 19.73 -15.72
N CYS A 20 5.06 18.62 -15.98
CA CYS A 20 5.57 17.61 -16.92
C CYS A 20 5.36 18.15 -18.34
N GLY A 21 6.45 18.34 -19.09
CA GLY A 21 6.35 18.78 -20.49
C GLY A 21 5.48 17.85 -21.32
N ARG A 22 4.76 18.40 -22.30
CA ARG A 22 3.92 17.62 -23.23
C ARG A 22 4.83 16.72 -24.08
N LEU A 23 5.01 15.47 -23.68
CA LEU A 23 5.89 14.51 -24.36
C LEU A 23 5.18 13.99 -25.62
N THR A 24 5.57 14.48 -26.79
CA THR A 24 5.19 13.91 -28.09
C THR A 24 5.98 12.63 -28.34
N TRP A 25 5.30 11.50 -28.49
CA TRP A 25 5.93 10.23 -28.83
C TRP A 25 5.62 9.82 -30.28
N TYR A 26 6.69 9.61 -31.07
CA TYR A 26 6.63 8.89 -32.33
C TYR A 26 6.41 7.40 -32.05
N HIS A 27 5.32 6.83 -32.57
CA HIS A 27 5.15 5.39 -32.62
C HIS A 27 6.14 4.77 -33.61
N HIS A 28 7.17 4.10 -33.11
CA HIS A 28 8.00 3.24 -33.94
C HIS A 28 7.18 1.98 -34.29
N ARG A 29 6.52 1.99 -35.46
CA ARG A 29 6.05 0.75 -36.09
C ARG A 29 7.28 0.00 -36.59
N GLY A 30 7.58 -1.16 -36.02
CA GLY A 30 8.57 -2.07 -36.58
C GLY A 30 8.14 -2.57 -37.96
N PRO A 31 9.08 -2.79 -38.90
CA PRO A 31 8.74 -3.21 -40.26
C PRO A 31 8.22 -4.66 -40.27
N GLN A 32 7.11 -4.86 -40.98
CA GLN A 32 6.65 -6.17 -41.40
C GLN A 32 7.49 -6.61 -42.60
N THR A 33 8.16 -7.76 -42.52
CA THR A 33 8.71 -8.43 -43.70
C THR A 33 8.42 -9.93 -43.63
N ALA A 34 7.60 -10.38 -44.56
CA ALA A 34 7.50 -11.77 -44.99
C ALA A 34 8.63 -12.06 -45.99
N THR A 35 9.29 -13.22 -45.91
CA THR A 35 9.86 -13.94 -47.07
C THR A 35 10.31 -15.36 -46.71
N GLN A 36 10.12 -16.25 -47.67
CA GLN A 36 10.49 -17.67 -47.75
C GLN A 36 12.01 -17.89 -47.93
N GLY A 37 12.49 -19.12 -47.66
CA GLY A 37 13.51 -19.76 -48.54
C GLY A 37 14.94 -19.99 -48.01
N THR A 38 15.22 -21.25 -47.62
CA THR A 38 16.40 -22.10 -47.91
C THR A 38 17.84 -21.77 -47.42
N ALA A 39 18.39 -22.77 -46.70
CA ALA A 39 19.68 -23.47 -46.89
C ALA A 39 20.92 -23.20 -45.97
N LYS A 40 21.30 -24.30 -45.30
CA LYS A 40 22.63 -24.85 -44.92
C LYS A 40 23.38 -24.40 -43.63
N LYS A 41 23.52 -25.42 -42.76
CA LYS A 41 24.42 -25.72 -41.60
C LYS A 41 25.94 -25.65 -41.95
N PRO A 42 26.92 -25.72 -40.99
CA PRO A 42 26.99 -26.55 -39.74
C PRO A 42 27.46 -25.82 -38.45
N ALA A 43 26.89 -26.07 -37.26
CA ALA A 43 27.04 -27.17 -36.29
C ALA A 43 28.30 -27.11 -35.40
N LEU A 44 28.08 -26.98 -34.07
CA LEU A 44 28.75 -27.72 -32.98
C LEU A 44 27.90 -27.65 -31.70
N ARG A 45 27.76 -28.81 -31.03
CA ARG A 45 26.79 -29.17 -29.97
C ARG A 45 27.20 -28.66 -28.57
N PRO A 46 26.24 -28.64 -27.61
CA PRO A 46 26.49 -29.21 -26.29
C PRO A 46 25.56 -30.38 -25.93
N TYR A 47 26.12 -31.27 -25.12
CA TYR A 47 25.59 -32.52 -24.58
C TYR A 47 24.28 -32.33 -23.77
N LEU A 48 23.31 -33.23 -24.01
CA LEU A 48 22.19 -33.53 -23.13
C LEU A 48 22.56 -34.76 -22.29
N SER A 49 22.30 -34.69 -20.98
CA SER A 49 22.14 -35.88 -20.14
C SER A 49 20.68 -35.93 -19.67
N GLU A 50 19.99 -37.00 -20.03
CA GLU A 50 18.62 -37.31 -19.62
C GLU A 50 18.54 -37.60 -18.11
N GLY A 51 17.46 -37.13 -17.49
CA GLY A 51 17.04 -37.45 -16.14
C GLY A 51 15.53 -37.27 -16.02
N TYR A 52 14.84 -38.35 -15.68
CA TYR A 52 13.42 -38.63 -15.88
C TYR A 52 12.47 -37.88 -14.91
N CYS A 53 11.32 -37.46 -15.47
CA CYS A 53 9.94 -37.48 -14.97
C CYS A 53 9.61 -37.34 -13.45
N GLU A 54 8.80 -36.34 -13.10
CA GLU A 54 7.49 -36.56 -12.43
C GLU A 54 6.60 -35.31 -12.49
N THR A 55 5.61 -35.31 -13.38
CA THR A 55 4.52 -34.33 -13.40
C THR A 55 3.42 -34.77 -12.43
N ARG A 56 3.28 -34.10 -11.28
CA ARG A 56 2.09 -34.25 -10.43
C ARG A 56 0.91 -33.52 -11.05
N ARG A 57 -0.06 -34.29 -11.54
CA ARG A 57 -1.44 -33.87 -11.73
C ARG A 57 -2.05 -33.61 -10.35
N HIS A 58 -2.50 -32.39 -10.07
CA HIS A 58 -3.46 -32.15 -8.99
C HIS A 58 -4.87 -32.34 -9.54
N GLU A 59 -5.49 -33.44 -9.11
CA GLU A 59 -6.89 -33.76 -9.35
C GLU A 59 -7.80 -32.71 -8.70
N LYS A 60 -8.76 -32.20 -9.48
CA LYS A 60 -9.90 -31.46 -8.98
C LYS A 60 -10.78 -32.42 -8.18
N ARG A 61 -10.77 -32.33 -6.85
CA ARG A 61 -11.79 -32.96 -6.01
C ARG A 61 -13.03 -32.06 -5.99
N HIS A 62 -14.08 -32.54 -6.64
CA HIS A 62 -15.45 -32.05 -6.44
C HIS A 62 -15.85 -32.31 -4.99
N PHE A 63 -16.04 -31.23 -4.20
CA PHE A 63 -16.78 -31.31 -2.96
C PHE A 63 -18.28 -31.26 -3.29
N ARG A 64 -18.95 -32.37 -3.00
CA ARG A 64 -20.40 -32.53 -3.06
C ARG A 64 -20.99 -31.75 -1.88
N ALA A 65 -21.87 -30.79 -2.15
CA ALA A 65 -22.63 -30.09 -1.12
C ALA A 65 -23.53 -31.11 -0.38
N MET A 66 -23.39 -31.18 0.94
CA MET A 66 -24.38 -31.82 1.81
C MET A 66 -25.42 -30.77 2.23
N PRO A 67 -26.71 -31.14 2.33
CA PRO A 67 -27.78 -30.21 2.68
C PRO A 67 -27.70 -29.78 4.14
N ALA A 68 -27.99 -28.51 4.41
CA ALA A 68 -28.09 -27.96 5.75
C ALA A 68 -29.28 -28.57 6.52
N PRO A 69 -29.17 -28.81 7.83
CA PRO A 69 -30.30 -29.26 8.64
C PRO A 69 -31.29 -28.12 8.90
N ASP A 70 -32.58 -28.45 8.76
CA ASP A 70 -33.72 -27.61 9.08
C ASP A 70 -33.69 -27.16 10.55
N MET A 71 -33.49 -25.85 10.78
CA MET A 71 -33.83 -25.21 12.05
C MET A 71 -35.15 -24.48 11.92
N PHE A 72 -36.18 -25.13 12.47
CA PHE A 72 -37.46 -24.56 12.83
C PHE A 72 -37.26 -23.34 13.76
N PHE A 73 -37.73 -22.18 13.34
CA PHE A 73 -38.06 -21.06 14.24
C PHE A 73 -39.54 -20.71 14.10
N PRO A 74 -40.31 -20.62 15.21
CA PRO A 74 -41.75 -20.38 15.14
C PRO A 74 -42.06 -18.95 14.68
N ARG A 75 -43.04 -18.83 13.77
CA ARG A 75 -43.64 -17.56 13.35
C ARG A 75 -44.49 -16.99 14.49
N ASN A 76 -44.28 -15.72 14.83
CA ASN A 76 -45.24 -14.92 15.61
C ASN A 76 -45.56 -13.62 14.82
N PRO A 77 -46.84 -13.24 14.62
CA PRO A 77 -47.20 -12.15 13.72
C PRO A 77 -47.31 -10.79 14.43
N ALA A 78 -47.15 -9.73 13.62
CA ALA A 78 -47.64 -8.37 13.79
C ALA A 78 -47.05 -7.48 14.91
N SER A 79 -46.26 -6.48 14.50
CA SER A 79 -46.73 -5.08 14.51
C SER A 79 -45.73 -4.15 13.78
N ARG A 80 -46.09 -3.68 12.57
CA ARG A 80 -45.39 -2.59 11.90
C ARG A 80 -45.83 -1.28 12.53
N ARG A 81 -45.03 -0.72 13.44
CA ARG A 81 -45.04 0.72 13.73
C ARG A 81 -43.98 1.37 12.84
N ARG A 82 -44.40 2.27 11.95
CA ARG A 82 -43.48 3.17 11.23
C ARG A 82 -42.77 4.04 12.26
N ALA A 83 -41.47 3.80 12.46
CA ALA A 83 -40.62 4.75 13.15
C ALA A 83 -40.43 5.98 12.25
N THR A 84 -40.89 7.13 12.71
CA THR A 84 -40.52 8.43 12.15
C THR A 84 -39.04 8.70 12.46
N PRO A 85 -38.26 9.26 11.54
CA PRO A 85 -36.87 9.58 11.83
C PRO A 85 -36.85 10.77 12.79
N VAL A 86 -36.47 10.50 14.05
CA VAL A 86 -36.10 11.55 15.00
C VAL A 86 -34.83 12.19 14.46
N LYS A 87 -34.93 13.44 13.98
CA LYS A 87 -33.76 14.28 13.73
C LYS A 87 -33.11 14.57 15.08
N SER A 88 -32.14 13.76 15.48
CA SER A 88 -31.31 14.06 16.64
C SER A 88 -30.45 15.29 16.32
N ASN A 89 -30.39 16.19 17.29
CA ASN A 89 -29.61 17.42 17.23
C ASN A 89 -28.11 17.06 17.23
N ARG A 90 -27.52 16.78 16.05
CA ARG A 90 -26.12 16.35 15.86
C ARG A 90 -25.13 17.52 15.96
N SER A 91 -25.21 18.35 17.00
CA SER A 91 -24.39 19.57 17.07
C SER A 91 -23.00 19.40 17.70
N HIS A 92 -22.66 18.30 18.38
CA HIS A 92 -21.29 18.10 18.93
C HIS A 92 -20.88 16.63 19.06
N MET A 93 -20.88 15.86 17.97
CA MET A 93 -20.22 14.54 17.99
C MET A 93 -18.73 14.71 17.68
N ASN A 94 -17.89 14.43 18.67
CA ASN A 94 -16.46 14.23 18.44
C ASN A 94 -16.28 12.92 17.66
N TYR A 95 -15.54 12.99 16.55
CA TYR A 95 -15.15 11.82 15.78
C TYR A 95 -13.86 11.25 16.35
N TYR A 96 -13.76 9.92 16.41
CA TYR A 96 -12.57 9.22 16.90
C TYR A 96 -11.95 8.38 15.80
N ALA A 97 -10.61 8.31 15.77
CA ALA A 97 -9.85 7.42 14.88
C ALA A 97 -9.68 6.04 15.50
N HIS A 98 -9.36 5.97 16.79
CA HIS A 98 -9.09 4.74 17.52
C HIS A 98 -9.75 4.73 18.90
N SER A 99 -10.21 3.53 19.31
CA SER A 99 -10.75 3.26 20.64
C SER A 99 -9.75 2.47 21.49
N LEU A 100 -9.80 2.62 22.82
CA LEU A 100 -9.04 1.79 23.75
C LEU A 100 -9.98 0.79 24.45
N PRO A 101 -9.71 -0.53 24.39
CA PRO A 101 -10.57 -1.54 25.00
C PRO A 101 -10.85 -1.26 26.48
N GLY A 102 -12.13 -1.22 26.84
CA GLY A 102 -12.57 -1.01 28.23
C GLY A 102 -12.33 0.40 28.79
N ARG A 103 -11.92 1.36 27.95
CA ARG A 103 -11.74 2.78 28.33
C ARG A 103 -12.88 3.66 27.80
N PRO A 104 -13.23 4.75 28.50
CA PRO A 104 -14.26 5.69 28.07
C PRO A 104 -13.83 6.49 26.81
N GLU A 105 -14.82 7.04 26.07
CA GLU A 105 -14.57 7.86 24.87
C GLU A 105 -13.66 9.08 25.14
N SER A 106 -13.61 9.59 26.37
CA SER A 106 -12.69 10.67 26.76
C SER A 106 -11.21 10.30 26.67
N GLU A 107 -10.89 9.01 26.66
CA GLU A 107 -9.54 8.47 26.48
C GLU A 107 -9.29 7.97 25.04
N TRP A 108 -10.27 8.04 24.15
CA TRP A 108 -10.13 7.63 22.76
C TRP A 108 -9.40 8.68 21.93
N GLN A 109 -8.74 8.26 20.87
CA GLN A 109 -7.98 9.19 20.03
C GLN A 109 -8.93 9.99 19.14
N PRO A 110 -8.98 11.33 19.25
CA PRO A 110 -9.80 12.14 18.35
C PRO A 110 -9.28 12.03 16.91
N LEU A 111 -10.21 12.00 15.94
CA LEU A 111 -9.89 11.86 14.52
C LEU A 111 -8.98 13.00 14.03
N ASP A 112 -9.25 14.24 14.43
CA ASP A 112 -8.42 15.40 14.04
C ASP A 112 -6.97 15.28 14.56
N THR A 113 -6.80 14.74 15.77
CA THR A 113 -5.48 14.50 16.36
C THR A 113 -4.70 13.49 15.54
N HIS A 114 -5.32 12.36 15.21
CA HIS A 114 -4.73 11.30 14.38
C HIS A 114 -4.34 11.82 12.99
N LEU A 115 -5.29 12.45 12.28
CA LEU A 115 -5.07 12.99 10.94
C LEU A 115 -3.91 14.00 10.91
N ARG A 116 -3.82 14.87 11.92
CA ARG A 116 -2.74 15.85 12.04
C ARG A 116 -1.39 15.19 12.28
N ALA A 117 -1.32 14.29 13.25
CA ALA A 117 -0.08 13.61 13.62
C ALA A 117 0.46 12.77 12.45
N THR A 118 -0.42 12.01 11.78
CA THR A 118 -0.09 11.26 10.56
C THR A 118 0.38 12.20 9.44
N ALA A 119 -0.31 13.33 9.20
CA ALA A 119 0.10 14.31 8.20
C ALA A 119 1.49 14.90 8.46
N GLU A 120 1.76 15.31 9.70
CA GLU A 120 3.04 15.89 10.09
C GLU A 120 4.20 14.88 9.96
N LEU A 121 3.98 13.64 10.39
CA LEU A 121 4.99 12.59 10.32
C LEU A 121 5.24 12.13 8.88
N ALA A 122 4.18 11.93 8.09
CA ALA A 122 4.30 11.58 6.67
C ALA A 122 5.05 12.68 5.89
N ALA A 123 4.76 13.95 6.18
CA ALA A 123 5.47 15.08 5.60
C ALA A 123 6.96 15.08 5.96
N LYS A 124 7.30 14.76 7.21
CA LYS A 124 8.69 14.63 7.67
C LYS A 124 9.43 13.56 6.88
N PHE A 125 8.85 12.38 6.67
CA PHE A 125 9.45 11.32 5.86
C PHE A 125 9.65 11.76 4.41
N ALA A 126 8.63 12.38 3.81
CA ALA A 126 8.66 12.80 2.42
C ALA A 126 9.50 14.05 2.14
N SER A 127 9.92 14.78 3.18
CA SER A 127 10.81 15.94 3.04
C SER A 127 12.15 15.57 2.41
N THR A 128 12.63 14.35 2.64
CA THR A 128 13.92 13.83 2.14
C THR A 128 14.00 13.76 0.61
N PHE A 129 12.85 13.67 -0.07
CA PHE A 129 12.76 13.63 -1.53
C PHE A 129 11.91 14.77 -2.12
N GLY A 130 11.61 15.80 -1.33
CA GLY A 130 10.92 17.00 -1.80
C GLY A 130 9.43 16.82 -2.10
N SER A 131 8.70 16.03 -1.31
CA SER A 131 7.25 15.84 -1.49
C SER A 131 6.48 15.88 -0.17
N ALA A 132 6.94 16.71 0.77
CA ALA A 132 6.36 16.85 2.11
C ALA A 132 4.89 17.28 2.08
N ASP A 133 4.53 18.20 1.19
CA ASP A 133 3.18 18.70 0.95
C ASP A 133 2.21 17.62 0.44
N TRP A 134 2.67 16.76 -0.48
CA TRP A 134 1.89 15.61 -0.97
C TRP A 134 1.60 14.63 0.16
N ALA A 135 2.62 14.24 0.93
CA ALA A 135 2.44 13.32 2.06
C ALA A 135 1.62 13.94 3.19
N TYR A 136 1.78 15.24 3.44
CA TYR A 136 0.98 15.98 4.42
C TYR A 136 -0.51 15.95 4.08
N ASN A 137 -0.86 16.28 2.84
CA ASN A 137 -2.25 16.24 2.39
C ASN A 137 -2.80 14.81 2.40
N ALA A 138 -1.97 13.81 2.10
CA ALA A 138 -2.37 12.42 2.21
C ALA A 138 -2.73 12.03 3.66
N GLY A 139 -1.91 12.42 4.65
CA GLY A 139 -2.19 12.14 6.06
C GLY A 139 -3.47 12.80 6.57
N TRP A 140 -3.79 14.02 6.13
CA TRP A 140 -5.07 14.65 6.49
C TRP A 140 -6.29 13.96 5.89
N LEU A 141 -6.14 13.31 4.73
CA LEU A 141 -7.26 12.79 3.96
C LEU A 141 -7.50 11.30 4.14
N HIS A 142 -6.49 10.52 4.57
CA HIS A 142 -6.55 9.06 4.48
C HIS A 142 -7.72 8.45 5.26
N ASP A 143 -7.99 9.01 6.44
CA ASP A 143 -8.95 8.50 7.41
C ASP A 143 -10.19 9.37 7.61
N VAL A 144 -10.39 10.39 6.77
CA VAL A 144 -11.55 11.29 6.90
C VAL A 144 -12.88 10.53 6.84
N GLY A 145 -12.91 9.38 6.17
CA GLY A 145 -14.07 8.48 6.13
C GLY A 145 -14.49 7.91 7.48
N LYS A 146 -13.61 7.89 8.49
CA LYS A 146 -13.95 7.46 9.85
C LYS A 146 -14.99 8.36 10.50
N ALA A 147 -15.22 9.56 9.97
CA ALA A 147 -16.30 10.43 10.40
C ALA A 147 -17.70 9.92 10.01
N ASP A 148 -17.80 8.86 9.20
CA ASP A 148 -19.08 8.24 8.86
C ASP A 148 -19.77 7.73 10.14
N PRO A 149 -21.06 8.04 10.36
CA PRO A 149 -21.80 7.57 11.52
C PRO A 149 -21.73 6.05 11.71
N ARG A 150 -21.72 5.27 10.62
CA ARG A 150 -21.66 3.80 10.66
C ARG A 150 -20.32 3.31 11.22
N PHE A 151 -19.23 4.01 10.94
CA PHE A 151 -17.90 3.73 11.50
C PHE A 151 -17.85 4.11 12.99
N GLN A 152 -18.36 5.30 13.32
CA GLN A 152 -18.41 5.79 14.70
C GLN A 152 -19.28 4.91 15.62
N ASP A 153 -20.42 4.43 15.13
CA ASP A 153 -21.28 3.49 15.84
C ASP A 153 -20.57 2.15 16.04
N TYR A 154 -19.83 1.68 15.03
CA TYR A 154 -19.04 0.45 15.13
C TYR A 154 -17.95 0.55 16.21
N LEU A 155 -17.18 1.64 16.25
CA LEU A 155 -16.18 1.86 17.30
C LEU A 155 -16.80 1.80 18.70
N ARG A 156 -17.98 2.41 18.88
CA ARG A 156 -18.75 2.40 20.14
C ARG A 156 -19.24 1.02 20.54
N GLN A 157 -19.70 0.22 19.57
CA GLN A 157 -20.23 -1.11 19.83
C GLN A 157 -19.12 -2.14 20.08
N SER A 158 -17.99 -2.03 19.39
CA SER A 158 -17.00 -3.11 19.32
C SER A 158 -15.73 -2.88 20.14
N ASN A 159 -15.73 -1.84 20.99
CA ASN A 159 -14.68 -1.40 21.91
C ASN A 159 -13.48 -2.37 22.02
N GLY A 160 -12.45 -2.17 21.17
CA GLY A 160 -11.24 -2.99 21.12
C GLY A 160 -10.93 -3.73 19.82
N LEU A 161 -11.46 -3.28 18.67
CA LEU A 161 -11.06 -3.77 17.34
C LEU A 161 -10.13 -2.75 16.65
N ASN A 162 -9.23 -3.26 15.80
CA ASN A 162 -8.35 -2.43 14.97
C ASN A 162 -8.98 -2.19 13.60
N ASP A 163 -8.60 -1.08 12.98
CA ASP A 163 -9.14 -0.60 11.70
C ASP A 163 -9.13 -1.63 10.54
N PRO A 164 -8.08 -2.46 10.37
CA PRO A 164 -8.07 -3.49 9.33
C PRO A 164 -9.15 -4.56 9.52
N ASP A 165 -9.55 -4.83 10.77
CA ASP A 165 -10.62 -5.78 11.09
C ASP A 165 -11.99 -5.23 10.68
N TYR A 166 -12.15 -3.89 10.65
CA TYR A 166 -13.35 -3.24 10.16
C TYR A 166 -13.51 -3.44 8.66
N ASP A 167 -12.48 -3.07 7.89
CA ASP A 167 -12.49 -3.12 6.42
C ASP A 167 -12.57 -4.54 5.85
N ALA A 168 -11.98 -5.54 6.53
CA ALA A 168 -11.97 -6.92 6.04
C ALA A 168 -13.32 -7.66 6.18
N SER A 169 -14.28 -7.13 6.95
CA SER A 169 -15.41 -7.93 7.44
C SER A 169 -16.64 -7.99 6.52
N GLY A 170 -16.62 -7.39 5.32
CA GLY A 170 -17.54 -7.67 4.19
C GLY A 170 -19.06 -7.46 4.36
N ASN A 171 -19.57 -7.26 5.58
CA ASN A 171 -21.00 -7.18 5.91
C ASN A 171 -21.45 -5.73 6.11
N GLY A 172 -21.53 -4.95 5.03
CA GLY A 172 -22.12 -3.60 5.05
C GLY A 172 -21.31 -2.54 5.82
N ARG A 173 -20.04 -2.83 6.11
CA ARG A 173 -19.08 -1.89 6.71
C ARG A 173 -18.55 -0.93 5.66
N VAL A 174 -18.42 0.33 6.04
CA VAL A 174 -18.04 1.42 5.14
C VAL A 174 -16.54 1.38 4.94
N ASN A 175 -16.07 1.23 3.71
CA ASN A 175 -14.64 1.40 3.45
C ASN A 175 -14.28 2.89 3.68
N HIS A 176 -13.72 3.24 4.84
CA HIS A 176 -13.46 4.64 5.20
C HIS A 176 -12.37 5.26 4.31
N SER A 177 -11.44 4.44 3.83
CA SER A 177 -10.37 4.88 2.92
C SER A 177 -10.90 5.43 1.58
N SER A 178 -12.07 4.97 1.15
CA SER A 178 -12.69 5.37 -0.13
C SER A 178 -13.15 6.84 -0.14
N ALA A 179 -13.69 7.33 0.98
CA ALA A 179 -14.23 8.69 1.06
C ALA A 179 -13.13 9.77 0.96
N GLY A 180 -11.98 9.52 1.58
CA GLY A 180 -10.79 10.37 1.43
C GLY A 180 -10.28 10.41 0.00
N ALA A 181 -10.21 9.25 -0.67
CA ALA A 181 -9.82 9.16 -2.07
C ALA A 181 -10.74 9.96 -3.00
N ALA A 182 -12.06 9.84 -2.81
CA ALA A 182 -13.05 10.60 -3.57
C ALA A 182 -12.96 12.10 -3.30
N LEU A 183 -12.76 12.51 -2.05
CA LEU A 183 -12.58 13.92 -1.67
C LEU A 183 -11.34 14.54 -2.33
N ALA A 184 -10.23 13.81 -2.38
CA ALA A 184 -9.02 14.26 -3.03
C ALA A 184 -9.24 14.53 -4.53
N GLU A 185 -9.90 13.61 -5.23
CA GLU A 185 -10.20 13.77 -6.66
C GLU A 185 -11.21 14.89 -6.92
N GLU A 186 -12.24 15.05 -6.08
CA GLU A 186 -13.21 16.14 -6.19
C GLU A 186 -12.54 17.52 -6.07
N LYS A 187 -11.59 17.67 -5.14
CA LYS A 187 -11.00 18.99 -4.83
C LYS A 187 -9.77 19.34 -5.65
N LEU A 188 -8.95 18.35 -5.98
CA LEU A 188 -7.68 18.55 -6.67
C LEU A 188 -7.73 18.06 -8.12
N GLY A 189 -8.88 17.54 -8.55
CA GLY A 189 -9.13 17.09 -9.91
C GLY A 189 -8.55 15.71 -10.22
N PRO A 190 -8.81 15.19 -11.44
CA PRO A 190 -8.56 13.81 -11.83
C PRO A 190 -7.08 13.47 -12.06
N CYS A 191 -6.18 14.44 -11.96
CA CYS A 191 -4.73 14.22 -12.11
C CYS A 191 -4.04 14.26 -10.75
N VAL A 192 -4.01 15.44 -10.12
CA VAL A 192 -3.37 15.66 -8.82
C VAL A 192 -4.11 14.90 -7.72
N GLY A 193 -5.44 15.04 -7.66
CA GLY A 193 -6.25 14.34 -6.67
C GLY A 193 -6.18 12.82 -6.82
N ARG A 194 -6.03 12.32 -8.04
CA ARG A 194 -5.92 10.88 -8.30
C ARG A 194 -4.62 10.27 -7.78
N VAL A 195 -3.51 11.00 -7.81
CA VAL A 195 -2.26 10.55 -7.17
C VAL A 195 -2.50 10.32 -5.69
N LEU A 196 -3.13 11.26 -4.99
CA LEU A 196 -3.48 11.07 -3.59
C LEU A 196 -4.47 9.92 -3.44
N ALA A 197 -5.50 9.83 -4.27
CA ALA A 197 -6.50 8.76 -4.23
C ALA A 197 -5.88 7.35 -4.25
N TYR A 198 -4.80 7.11 -4.99
CA TYR A 198 -4.06 5.85 -4.92
C TYR A 198 -3.51 5.55 -3.53
N LEU A 199 -2.93 6.56 -2.87
CA LEU A 199 -2.38 6.43 -1.52
C LEU A 199 -3.49 6.15 -0.51
N LEU A 200 -4.56 6.94 -0.56
CA LEU A 200 -5.67 6.88 0.39
C LEU A 200 -6.44 5.58 0.21
N ALA A 201 -6.83 5.21 -1.00
CA ALA A 201 -7.58 3.96 -1.20
C ALA A 201 -6.75 2.71 -0.87
N GLY A 202 -5.42 2.80 -0.80
CA GLY A 202 -4.53 1.68 -0.59
C GLY A 202 -4.01 1.48 0.84
N HIS A 203 -4.18 2.44 1.76
CA HIS A 203 -3.39 2.47 3.00
C HIS A 203 -3.58 1.26 3.93
N HIS A 204 -4.68 0.50 3.82
CA HIS A 204 -4.87 -0.77 4.53
C HIS A 204 -4.66 -2.04 3.68
N ALA A 205 -4.80 -1.96 2.35
CA ALA A 205 -4.89 -3.13 1.47
C ALA A 205 -3.76 -3.23 0.43
N GLY A 206 -2.86 -2.24 0.38
CA GLY A 206 -1.92 -2.07 -0.72
C GLY A 206 -2.47 -1.17 -1.83
N LEU A 207 -1.56 -0.62 -2.63
CA LEU A 207 -1.91 0.25 -3.76
C LEU A 207 -2.82 -0.49 -4.75
N PRO A 208 -4.03 0.03 -5.06
CA PRO A 208 -4.95 -0.61 -5.97
C PRO A 208 -4.49 -0.48 -7.42
N ASP A 209 -4.88 -1.44 -8.26
CA ASP A 209 -4.85 -1.25 -9.71
C ASP A 209 -5.96 -0.29 -10.16
N TRP A 210 -5.80 0.30 -11.33
CA TRP A 210 -6.85 1.15 -11.91
C TRP A 210 -8.05 0.34 -12.39
N ASP A 211 -7.79 -0.75 -13.11
CA ASP A 211 -8.81 -1.52 -13.84
C ASP A 211 -9.29 -2.74 -13.05
N THR A 212 -10.59 -2.96 -13.12
CA THR A 212 -11.34 -4.10 -12.61
C THR A 212 -10.92 -5.45 -13.20
N ALA A 213 -10.28 -5.47 -14.36
CA ALA A 213 -10.00 -6.69 -15.12
C ALA A 213 -9.13 -7.71 -14.37
N GLU A 214 -8.23 -7.26 -13.47
CA GLU A 214 -7.36 -8.15 -12.68
C GLU A 214 -7.72 -8.16 -11.18
N THR A 215 -8.38 -7.12 -10.66
CA THR A 215 -8.59 -6.91 -9.21
C THR A 215 -10.06 -6.82 -8.78
N GLY A 216 -11.01 -6.87 -9.72
CA GLY A 216 -12.44 -6.77 -9.43
C GLY A 216 -12.80 -5.51 -8.65
N ASN A 217 -13.55 -5.66 -7.56
CA ASN A 217 -14.03 -4.56 -6.71
C ASN A 217 -12.90 -3.81 -5.97
N ALA A 218 -11.66 -4.33 -5.95
CA ALA A 218 -10.54 -3.65 -5.33
C ALA A 218 -9.95 -2.52 -6.19
N ALA A 219 -10.35 -2.42 -7.46
CA ALA A 219 -9.88 -1.40 -8.39
C ALA A 219 -10.19 0.03 -7.90
N LEU A 220 -9.24 0.95 -8.12
CA LEU A 220 -9.37 2.35 -7.68
C LEU A 220 -10.63 3.02 -8.24
N GLN A 221 -10.99 2.73 -9.49
CA GLN A 221 -12.18 3.30 -10.11
C GLN A 221 -13.47 2.93 -9.35
N ILE A 222 -13.57 1.70 -8.84
CA ILE A 222 -14.72 1.24 -8.06
C ILE A 222 -14.69 1.92 -6.69
N ARG A 223 -13.54 1.91 -6.00
CA ARG A 223 -13.39 2.58 -4.69
C ARG A 223 -13.72 4.07 -4.76
N LEU A 224 -13.40 4.76 -5.87
CA LEU A 224 -13.76 6.17 -6.07
C LEU A 224 -15.27 6.38 -6.22
N ASN A 225 -16.00 5.44 -6.83
CA ASN A 225 -17.45 5.52 -6.92
C ASN A 225 -18.10 5.32 -5.55
N GLU A 226 -17.70 4.28 -4.82
CA GLU A 226 -18.16 4.03 -3.44
C GLU A 226 -17.82 5.22 -2.52
N GLY A 227 -16.61 5.76 -2.65
CA GLY A 227 -16.15 6.90 -1.90
C GLY A 227 -16.97 8.17 -2.12
N ARG A 228 -17.49 8.39 -3.34
CA ARG A 228 -18.37 9.54 -3.64
C ARG A 228 -19.69 9.45 -2.87
N GLU A 229 -20.27 8.26 -2.74
CA GLU A 229 -21.49 8.04 -1.97
C GLU A 229 -21.22 8.27 -0.47
N ASN A 230 -20.14 7.70 0.05
CA ASN A 230 -19.76 7.86 1.46
C ASN A 230 -19.36 9.31 1.81
N LEU A 231 -18.83 10.06 0.84
CA LEU A 231 -18.42 11.45 1.05
C LEU A 231 -19.61 12.35 1.41
N GLU A 232 -20.81 12.06 0.90
CA GLU A 232 -22.01 12.86 1.20
C GLU A 232 -22.38 12.84 2.68
N GLU A 233 -22.18 11.69 3.36
CA GLU A 233 -22.47 11.52 4.78
C GLU A 233 -21.51 12.29 5.69
N ILE A 234 -20.31 12.62 5.20
CA ILE A 234 -19.24 13.25 5.98
C ILE A 234 -18.90 14.67 5.53
N ARG A 235 -19.69 15.30 4.64
CA ARG A 235 -19.43 16.63 4.05
C ARG A 235 -19.01 17.69 5.07
N ALA A 236 -19.69 17.74 6.22
CA ALA A 236 -19.39 18.72 7.27
C ALA A 236 -18.02 18.48 7.94
N CYS A 237 -17.62 17.23 8.15
CA CYS A 237 -16.30 16.89 8.67
C CYS A 237 -15.22 17.13 7.61
N ALA A 238 -15.47 16.68 6.37
CA ALA A 238 -14.59 16.90 5.22
C ALA A 238 -14.27 18.39 5.02
N ALA A 239 -15.27 19.27 5.15
CA ALA A 239 -15.08 20.72 5.09
C ALA A 239 -14.07 21.25 6.11
N LYS A 240 -14.08 20.70 7.33
CA LYS A 240 -13.12 21.09 8.39
C LYS A 240 -11.73 20.56 8.11
N VAL A 241 -11.59 19.35 7.58
CA VAL A 241 -10.28 18.77 7.22
C VAL A 241 -9.65 19.54 6.05
N MET A 242 -10.45 19.96 5.07
CA MET A 242 -9.96 20.65 3.87
C MET A 242 -9.22 21.96 4.15
N VAL A 243 -9.56 22.68 5.23
CA VAL A 243 -8.89 23.95 5.57
C VAL A 243 -7.43 23.75 5.96
N ASN A 244 -7.04 22.53 6.33
CA ASN A 244 -5.68 22.20 6.73
C ASN A 244 -4.80 21.80 5.53
N LEU A 245 -5.37 21.57 4.34
CA LEU A 245 -4.60 21.14 3.18
C LEU A 245 -3.65 22.23 2.72
N LYS A 246 -2.43 21.82 2.33
CA LYS A 246 -1.42 22.69 1.78
C LYS A 246 -1.55 22.79 0.27
N ALA A 247 -1.17 23.94 -0.28
CA ALA A 247 -0.97 24.07 -1.71
C ALA A 247 0.13 23.08 -2.16
N LEU A 248 -0.17 22.30 -3.20
CA LEU A 248 0.75 21.30 -3.71
C LEU A 248 1.80 21.94 -4.62
N GLN A 249 3.06 21.68 -4.31
CA GLN A 249 4.20 21.93 -5.16
C GLN A 249 4.26 20.91 -6.29
N ARG A 250 5.01 21.26 -7.34
CA ARG A 250 5.27 20.33 -8.45
C ARG A 250 6.02 19.11 -7.93
N PRO A 251 5.78 17.91 -8.51
CA PRO A 251 6.57 16.75 -8.20
C PRO A 251 8.08 17.03 -8.39
N PRO A 252 8.95 16.39 -7.59
CA PRO A 252 10.40 16.56 -7.70
C PRO A 252 10.93 16.29 -9.11
N PRO A 253 12.06 16.89 -9.52
CA PRO A 253 12.59 16.74 -10.87
C PRO A 253 12.81 15.28 -11.32
N PHE A 254 13.14 14.36 -10.41
CA PHE A 254 13.34 12.96 -10.78
C PHE A 254 12.04 12.28 -11.26
N VAL A 255 10.88 12.81 -10.89
CA VAL A 255 9.55 12.31 -11.25
C VAL A 255 9.16 12.67 -12.68
N SER A 256 9.88 13.59 -13.33
CA SER A 256 9.60 14.00 -14.71
C SER A 256 9.76 12.86 -15.73
N LYS A 257 10.43 11.78 -15.34
CA LYS A 257 10.55 10.55 -16.13
C LYS A 257 9.36 9.64 -15.83
N PRO A 258 8.56 9.23 -16.83
CA PRO A 258 7.38 8.39 -16.59
C PRO A 258 7.67 7.09 -15.84
N GLU A 259 8.85 6.50 -16.02
CA GLU A 259 9.32 5.32 -15.30
C GLU A 259 9.57 5.57 -13.80
N ASN A 260 9.80 6.81 -13.38
CA ASN A 260 10.02 7.14 -11.96
C ASN A 260 8.72 7.50 -11.25
N PHE A 261 7.65 7.80 -11.99
CA PHE A 261 6.37 8.22 -11.43
C PHE A 261 5.76 7.16 -10.49
N HIS A 262 5.78 5.90 -10.92
CA HIS A 262 5.26 4.80 -10.12
C HIS A 262 6.08 4.53 -8.85
N LEU A 263 7.38 4.85 -8.88
CA LEU A 263 8.27 4.76 -7.72
C LEU A 263 7.94 5.88 -6.72
N TRP A 264 7.74 7.09 -7.21
CA TRP A 264 7.34 8.23 -6.40
C TRP A 264 6.03 7.99 -5.64
N ILE A 265 5.00 7.46 -6.31
CA ILE A 265 3.74 7.06 -5.65
C ILE A 265 4.00 6.03 -4.54
N ARG A 266 4.85 5.02 -4.79
CA ARG A 266 5.21 4.01 -3.78
C ARG A 266 5.97 4.61 -2.59
N MET A 267 6.85 5.58 -2.83
CA MET A 267 7.56 6.29 -1.77
C MET A 267 6.60 7.11 -0.91
N LEU A 268 5.67 7.85 -1.52
CA LEU A 268 4.62 8.57 -0.80
C LEU A 268 3.70 7.64 -0.02
N TYR A 269 3.31 6.52 -0.63
CA TYR A 269 2.51 5.48 0.02
C TYR A 269 3.22 4.92 1.26
N SER A 270 4.51 4.60 1.15
CA SER A 270 5.32 4.14 2.28
C SER A 270 5.36 5.19 3.39
N CYS A 271 5.51 6.47 3.05
CA CYS A 271 5.52 7.55 4.05
C CYS A 271 4.18 7.66 4.78
N LEU A 272 3.05 7.55 4.06
CA LEU A 272 1.72 7.60 4.65
C LEU A 272 1.48 6.41 5.58
N VAL A 273 1.72 5.19 5.10
CA VAL A 273 1.49 3.97 5.86
C VAL A 273 2.39 3.93 7.10
N ASP A 274 3.68 4.21 6.97
CA ASP A 274 4.57 4.22 8.13
C ASP A 274 4.14 5.27 9.17
N ALA A 275 3.67 6.44 8.73
CA ALA A 275 3.20 7.49 9.63
C ALA A 275 1.92 7.08 10.37
N ASP A 276 0.94 6.53 9.65
CA ASP A 276 -0.32 6.04 10.21
C ASP A 276 -0.09 4.93 11.26
N TYR A 277 0.74 3.93 10.91
CA TYR A 277 1.10 2.85 11.85
C TYR A 277 1.85 3.36 13.07
N LEU A 278 2.75 4.33 12.93
CA LEU A 278 3.52 4.87 14.05
C LEU A 278 2.65 5.74 14.98
N ASP A 279 1.72 6.52 14.43
CA ASP A 279 0.76 7.26 15.26
C ASP A 279 -0.20 6.32 16.00
N THR A 280 -0.74 5.33 15.28
CA THR A 280 -1.58 4.27 15.87
C THR A 280 -0.83 3.55 16.99
N GLU A 281 0.44 3.15 16.77
CA GLU A 281 1.27 2.49 17.78
C GLU A 281 1.52 3.40 18.99
N ALA A 282 1.84 4.68 18.77
CA ALA A 282 2.08 5.64 19.84
C ALA A 282 0.85 5.83 20.74
N PHE A 283 -0.35 5.77 20.15
CA PHE A 283 -1.60 5.83 20.90
C PHE A 283 -1.96 4.50 21.59
N MET A 284 -1.89 3.38 20.87
CA MET A 284 -2.39 2.08 21.35
C MET A 284 -1.40 1.32 22.23
N ALA A 285 -0.10 1.53 22.05
CA ALA A 285 0.97 0.77 22.71
C ALA A 285 2.20 1.66 22.99
N PRO A 286 2.06 2.67 23.87
CA PRO A 286 3.13 3.64 24.13
C PRO A 286 4.43 3.00 24.63
N GLU A 287 4.35 1.85 25.31
CA GLU A 287 5.52 1.06 25.72
C GLU A 287 6.30 0.48 24.53
N LYS A 288 5.62 0.08 23.45
CA LYS A 288 6.28 -0.39 22.22
C LYS A 288 6.95 0.77 21.50
N THR A 289 6.29 1.91 21.43
CA THR A 289 6.89 3.14 20.87
C THR A 289 8.12 3.57 21.65
N ALA A 290 8.08 3.50 22.99
CA ALA A 290 9.25 3.77 23.82
C ALA A 290 10.38 2.76 23.55
N ALA A 291 10.06 1.48 23.32
CA ALA A 291 11.05 0.45 22.98
C ALA A 291 11.68 0.62 21.58
N ARG A 292 11.06 1.37 20.66
CA ARG A 292 11.66 1.78 19.38
C ARG A 292 12.71 2.87 19.54
N ALA A 293 12.82 3.53 20.69
CA ALA A 293 13.86 4.51 20.92
C ALA A 293 15.24 3.83 21.07
N GLY A 294 16.30 4.55 20.69
CA GLY A 294 17.67 4.10 20.96
C GLY A 294 18.19 3.01 20.03
N PHE A 295 17.71 2.95 18.78
CA PHE A 295 18.37 2.17 17.74
C PHE A 295 19.86 2.51 17.72
N LYS A 296 20.69 1.47 17.64
CA LYS A 296 22.13 1.65 17.48
C LYS A 296 22.38 2.31 16.13
N ASP A 297 23.32 3.25 16.08
CA ASP A 297 23.72 3.84 14.82
C ASP A 297 24.26 2.76 13.85
N LEU A 298 24.27 3.09 12.56
CA LEU A 298 24.69 2.16 11.51
C LEU A 298 26.13 1.67 11.71
N SER A 299 27.02 2.47 12.30
CA SER A 299 28.39 2.05 12.59
C SER A 299 28.39 0.93 13.63
N ARG A 300 27.64 1.10 14.71
CA ARG A 300 27.53 0.10 15.76
C ARG A 300 26.81 -1.16 15.30
N LEU A 301 25.78 -1.03 14.46
CA LEU A 301 25.12 -2.18 13.83
C LEU A 301 26.07 -2.93 12.90
N LYS A 302 26.89 -2.22 12.13
CA LYS A 302 27.93 -2.81 11.28
C LYS A 302 28.94 -3.61 12.09
N ASP A 303 29.44 -3.08 13.22
CA ASP A 303 30.39 -3.81 14.07
C ASP A 303 29.80 -5.08 14.69
N LEU A 304 28.50 -5.06 15.02
CA LEU A 304 27.78 -6.24 15.50
C LEU A 304 27.61 -7.27 14.37
N PHE A 305 27.22 -6.81 13.18
CA PHE A 305 27.10 -7.63 11.99
C PHE A 305 28.42 -8.30 11.61
N ASP A 306 29.52 -7.54 11.57
CA ASP A 306 30.82 -8.06 11.18
C ASP A 306 31.30 -9.17 12.13
N ARG A 307 31.17 -8.97 13.45
CA ARG A 307 31.49 -10.00 14.46
C ARG A 307 30.61 -11.24 14.33
N HIS A 308 29.31 -11.05 14.09
CA HIS A 308 28.40 -12.17 13.85
C HIS A 308 28.84 -12.96 12.61
N MET A 309 29.13 -12.27 11.50
CA MET A 309 29.53 -12.89 10.23
C MET A 309 30.88 -13.61 10.32
N GLU A 310 31.83 -13.10 11.10
CA GLU A 310 33.08 -13.80 11.43
C GLU A 310 32.83 -15.12 12.13
N GLY A 311 31.96 -15.12 13.16
CA GLY A 311 31.56 -16.34 13.86
C GLY A 311 30.88 -17.36 12.94
N VAL A 312 29.91 -16.90 12.14
CA VAL A 312 29.18 -17.73 11.18
C VAL A 312 30.14 -18.35 10.15
N THR A 313 31.06 -17.56 9.62
CA THR A 313 32.01 -18.02 8.59
C THR A 313 33.03 -18.99 9.18
N LYS A 314 33.52 -18.74 10.41
CA LYS A 314 34.47 -19.63 11.09
C LYS A 314 33.87 -20.99 11.45
N ALA A 315 32.59 -21.02 11.84
CA ALA A 315 31.89 -22.24 12.21
C ALA A 315 31.33 -23.03 11.00
N ALA A 316 31.28 -22.41 9.81
CA ALA A 316 30.68 -23.03 8.64
C ALA A 316 31.51 -24.22 8.12
N PRO A 317 30.90 -25.39 7.87
CA PRO A 317 31.59 -26.49 7.21
C PRO A 317 31.98 -26.09 5.78
N LYS A 318 33.13 -26.58 5.31
CA LYS A 318 33.67 -26.30 3.96
C LYS A 318 32.92 -27.07 2.86
N THR A 319 31.63 -26.79 2.72
CA THR A 319 30.82 -27.29 1.60
C THR A 319 30.97 -26.35 0.40
N PRO A 320 30.76 -26.83 -0.85
CA PRO A 320 30.80 -25.97 -2.04
C PRO A 320 29.89 -24.73 -1.93
N VAL A 321 28.71 -24.89 -1.34
CA VAL A 321 27.75 -23.78 -1.13
C VAL A 321 28.30 -22.74 -0.14
N ASN A 322 28.94 -23.16 0.95
CA ASN A 322 29.48 -22.23 1.94
C ASN A 322 30.73 -21.50 1.42
N ILE A 323 31.51 -22.13 0.55
CA ILE A 323 32.61 -21.47 -0.16
C ILE A 323 32.07 -20.32 -1.02
N ILE A 324 31.06 -20.59 -1.86
CA ILE A 324 30.42 -19.57 -2.70
C ILE A 324 29.81 -18.44 -1.85
N ARG A 325 29.16 -18.76 -0.72
CA ARG A 325 28.62 -17.75 0.21
C ARG A 325 29.71 -16.85 0.78
N ALA A 326 30.86 -17.41 1.14
CA ALA A 326 32.00 -16.64 1.63
C ALA A 326 32.61 -15.75 0.54
N GLU A 327 32.67 -16.24 -0.71
CA GLU A 327 33.09 -15.45 -1.87
C GLU A 327 32.16 -14.27 -2.14
N ILE A 328 30.84 -14.48 -2.08
CA ILE A 328 29.84 -13.41 -2.26
C ILE A 328 29.97 -12.35 -1.17
N LEU A 329 30.09 -12.75 0.10
CA LEU A 329 30.31 -11.80 1.20
C LEU A 329 31.60 -10.99 1.00
N SER A 330 32.68 -11.65 0.59
CA SER A 330 33.96 -10.99 0.29
C SER A 330 33.82 -9.98 -0.85
N ALA A 331 33.11 -10.34 -1.93
CA ALA A 331 32.83 -9.46 -3.06
C ALA A 331 32.00 -8.23 -2.63
N CYS A 332 30.95 -8.42 -1.83
CA CYS A 332 30.17 -7.31 -1.28
C CYS A 332 31.03 -6.37 -0.45
N ARG A 333 31.87 -6.90 0.45
CA ARG A 333 32.80 -6.10 1.28
C ARG A 333 33.85 -5.36 0.46
N ALA A 334 34.32 -5.93 -0.65
CA ALA A 334 35.25 -5.28 -1.55
C ALA A 334 34.59 -4.12 -2.32
N VAL A 335 33.35 -4.32 -2.78
CA VAL A 335 32.57 -3.30 -3.50
C VAL A 335 32.10 -2.19 -2.57
N ALA A 336 31.77 -2.48 -1.31
CA ALA A 336 31.34 -1.49 -0.31
C ALA A 336 32.36 -0.39 -0.02
N LYS A 337 33.64 -0.59 -0.40
CA LYS A 337 34.71 0.43 -0.29
C LYS A 337 34.70 1.45 -1.44
N LYS A 338 33.92 1.21 -2.49
CA LYS A 338 33.80 2.11 -3.65
C LYS A 338 32.83 3.25 -3.33
N THR A 339 32.82 4.28 -4.17
CA THR A 339 31.85 5.39 -4.08
C THR A 339 30.42 4.85 -4.07
N PRO A 340 29.54 5.32 -3.16
CA PRO A 340 28.15 4.90 -3.11
C PRO A 340 27.44 5.04 -4.46
N GLY A 341 26.64 4.04 -4.83
CA GLY A 341 25.95 3.99 -6.12
C GLY A 341 25.19 2.67 -6.30
N LEU A 342 24.73 2.43 -7.53
CA LEU A 342 24.06 1.18 -7.88
C LEU A 342 25.09 0.11 -8.24
N PHE A 343 24.99 -1.04 -7.59
CA PHE A 343 25.81 -2.22 -7.85
C PHE A 343 24.91 -3.41 -8.19
N SER A 344 25.39 -4.27 -9.08
CA SER A 344 24.71 -5.53 -9.42
C SER A 344 25.41 -6.69 -8.72
N LEU A 345 24.61 -7.58 -8.14
CA LEU A 345 25.09 -8.80 -7.50
C LEU A 345 24.27 -9.99 -8.02
N THR A 346 24.93 -10.86 -8.79
CA THR A 346 24.30 -12.07 -9.32
C THR A 346 24.47 -13.21 -8.33
N VAL A 347 23.42 -13.54 -7.56
CA VAL A 347 23.44 -14.61 -6.56
C VAL A 347 22.31 -15.62 -6.82
N PRO A 348 22.60 -16.92 -6.99
CA PRO A 348 21.57 -17.93 -7.12
C PRO A 348 20.70 -18.01 -5.86
N THR A 349 19.51 -18.60 -5.98
CA THR A 349 18.65 -18.86 -4.82
C THR A 349 19.39 -19.77 -3.83
N GLY A 350 19.34 -19.43 -2.53
CA GLY A 350 20.13 -20.11 -1.50
C GLY A 350 21.59 -19.65 -1.37
N GLY A 351 22.09 -18.79 -2.25
CA GLY A 351 23.47 -18.27 -2.22
C GLY A 351 23.78 -17.24 -1.12
N GLY A 352 22.88 -17.04 -0.13
CA GLY A 352 23.16 -16.21 1.04
C GLY A 352 22.94 -14.70 0.85
N LYS A 353 21.99 -14.28 -0.01
CA LYS A 353 21.65 -12.87 -0.25
C LYS A 353 21.45 -12.06 1.06
N THR A 354 20.76 -12.63 2.04
CA THR A 354 20.50 -12.01 3.35
C THR A 354 21.75 -11.78 4.20
N LEU A 355 22.81 -12.56 3.97
CA LEU A 355 24.09 -12.42 4.69
C LEU A 355 25.12 -11.59 3.90
N SER A 356 24.70 -11.07 2.74
CA SER A 356 25.53 -10.34 1.79
C SER A 356 25.10 -8.87 1.64
N SER A 357 24.08 -8.45 2.39
CA SER A 357 23.46 -7.12 2.38
C SER A 357 23.95 -6.23 3.50
#